data_AF-A0A5P1ERI1-F1
#
_entry.id   AF-A0A5P1ERI1-F1
#
_cell.length_a   1.000
_cell.length_b   1.000
_cell.length_c   1.000
_cell.angle_alpha   90.00
_cell.angle_beta   90.00
_cell.angle_gamma   90.00
#
_symmetry.space_group_name_H-M   'P 1'
#
loop_
_entity.id
_entity.type
_entity.pdbx_description
1 polymer ?
#
loop_
_entity_poly.entity_id
_entity_poly.type
_entity_poly.pdbx_seq_one_letter_code
_entity_poly.pdbx_strand_id
1 'polypeptide(L)'
;MPYPDLSFSEVTSAVVRQNLRPEIPRCCPSSLANVMKRCWDANPDKRPEMDEVVTMLEAIDTSKGGGMIPVDQRSGCLWFLGQRRGP
;
A
#
# COMPACT_ATOMS: atom_id res chain seq x y z
N MET A 1 -9.65 5.74 8.39
CA MET A 1 -9.77 6.28 7.02
C MET A 1 -8.35 6.57 6.51
N PRO A 2 -8.01 6.29 5.23
CA PRO A 2 -6.62 6.38 4.73
C PRO A 2 -5.95 7.76 4.85
N TYR A 3 -6.73 8.83 4.94
CA TYR A 3 -6.26 10.20 5.16
C TYR A 3 -6.88 10.72 6.46
N PRO A 4 -6.23 10.52 7.62
CA PRO A 4 -6.80 10.89 8.92
C PRO A 4 -6.79 12.41 9.16
N ASP A 5 -5.87 13.14 8.53
CA ASP A 5 -5.64 14.57 8.76
C ASP A 5 -6.42 15.48 7.81
N LEU A 6 -7.18 14.90 6.86
CA LEU A 6 -7.92 15.63 5.84
C LEU A 6 -9.42 15.41 5.98
N SER A 7 -10.20 16.47 5.85
CA SER A 7 -11.66 16.38 5.73
C SER A 7 -12.07 15.79 4.36
N PHE A 8 -13.32 15.33 4.25
CA PHE A 8 -13.83 14.72 3.01
C PHE A 8 -13.71 15.65 1.78
N SER A 9 -13.98 16.94 1.95
CA SER A 9 -13.87 17.93 0.88
C SER A 9 -12.42 18.15 0.46
N GLU A 10 -11.49 18.20 1.42
CA GLU A 10 -10.05 18.32 1.17
C GLU A 10 -9.51 17.08 0.44
N VAL A 11 -9.88 15.87 0.89
CA VAL A 11 -9.49 14.61 0.23
C VAL A 11 -9.99 14.59 -1.21
N THR A 12 -11.25 14.94 -1.45
CA THR A 12 -11.82 14.93 -2.80
C THR A 12 -11.08 15.90 -3.73
N SER A 13 -10.81 17.12 -3.24
CA SER A 13 -10.05 18.12 -4.00
C SER A 13 -8.61 17.65 -4.27
N ALA A 14 -7.93 17.09 -3.28
CA ALA A 14 -6.54 16.63 -3.41
C ALA A 14 -6.43 15.42 -4.36
N VAL A 15 -7.35 14.46 -4.30
CA VAL A 15 -7.36 13.28 -5.18
C VAL A 15 -7.57 13.66 -6.64
N VAL A 16 -8.48 14.61 -6.92
CA VAL A 16 -8.84 15.01 -8.28
C VAL A 16 -7.86 16.03 -8.87
N ARG A 17 -7.47 17.05 -8.09
CA ARG A 17 -6.68 18.19 -8.60
C ARG A 17 -5.18 18.03 -8.38
N GLN A 18 -4.78 17.35 -7.31
CA GLN A 18 -3.38 17.21 -6.92
C GLN A 18 -2.85 15.79 -7.17
N ASN A 19 -3.69 14.90 -7.71
CA ASN A 19 -3.39 13.48 -7.89
C ASN A 19 -2.91 12.80 -6.61
N LEU A 20 -3.45 13.21 -5.45
CA LEU A 20 -3.10 12.60 -4.17
C LEU A 20 -3.41 11.10 -4.21
N ARG A 21 -2.40 10.28 -3.94
CA ARG A 21 -2.51 8.83 -3.76
C ARG A 21 -1.76 8.43 -2.49
N PRO A 22 -2.22 7.39 -1.77
CA PRO A 22 -1.49 6.83 -0.63
C PRO A 22 -0.07 6.41 -1.01
N GLU A 23 0.87 6.62 -0.09
CA GLU A 23 2.23 6.11 -0.25
C GLU A 23 2.23 4.58 -0.14
N ILE A 24 2.97 3.93 -1.04
CA ILE A 24 3.12 2.48 -1.03
C ILE A 24 4.23 2.11 -0.03
N PRO A 25 3.94 1.31 1.03
CA PRO A 25 4.94 0.90 1.99
C PRO A 25 6.09 0.13 1.34
N ARG A 26 7.31 0.25 1.91
CA ARG A 26 8.49 -0.45 1.39
C ARG A 26 8.43 -1.98 1.47
N CYS A 27 7.56 -2.51 2.33
CA CYS A 27 7.30 -3.94 2.45
C CYS A 27 6.30 -4.47 1.39
N CYS A 28 5.69 -3.59 0.60
CA CYS A 28 4.76 -4.00 -0.44
C CYS A 28 5.51 -4.67 -1.60
N PRO A 29 5.14 -5.90 -2.01
CA PRO A 29 5.69 -6.53 -3.19
C PRO A 29 5.51 -5.63 -4.42
N SER A 30 6.54 -5.55 -5.28
CA SER A 30 6.50 -4.68 -6.45
C SER A 30 5.35 -5.01 -7.41
N SER A 31 4.94 -6.28 -7.48
CA SER A 31 3.80 -6.74 -8.26
C SER A 31 2.48 -6.15 -7.75
N LEU A 32 2.23 -6.20 -6.44
CA LEU A 32 1.05 -5.58 -5.82
C LEU A 32 1.09 -4.05 -5.93
N ALA A 33 2.26 -3.45 -5.73
CA ALA A 33 2.46 -2.01 -5.92
C ALA A 33 2.09 -1.56 -7.34
N ASN A 34 2.41 -2.38 -8.35
CA ASN A 34 2.06 -2.11 -9.74
C ASN A 34 0.55 -2.19 -9.97
N VAL A 35 -0.13 -3.20 -9.41
CA VAL A 35 -1.60 -3.30 -9.50
C VAL A 35 -2.26 -2.06 -8.91
N MET A 36 -1.85 -1.64 -7.70
CA MET A 36 -2.37 -0.42 -7.08
C MET A 36 -2.18 0.79 -8.00
N LYS A 37 -0.97 0.98 -8.55
CA LYS A 37 -0.63 2.05 -9.52
C LYS A 37 -1.55 2.10 -10.73
N ARG A 38 -1.85 0.96 -11.32
CA ARG A 38 -2.72 0.89 -12.51
C ARG A 38 -4.18 1.18 -12.16
N CYS A 39 -4.68 0.64 -11.05
CA CYS A 39 -6.08 0.83 -10.63
C CYS A 39 -6.43 2.30 -10.34
N TRP A 40 -5.50 3.06 -9.75
CA TRP A 40 -5.73 4.46 -9.36
C TRP A 40 -5.06 5.49 -10.28
N ASP A 41 -4.77 5.14 -11.53
CA ASP A 41 -4.16 6.05 -12.52
C ASP A 41 -5.00 7.33 -12.66
N ALA A 42 -4.30 8.45 -12.86
CA ALA A 42 -4.90 9.77 -13.06
C ALA A 42 -5.74 9.81 -14.34
N ASN A 43 -5.30 9.11 -15.39
CA ASN A 43 -6.08 8.92 -16.59
C ASN A 43 -7.03 7.71 -16.43
N PRO A 44 -8.36 7.93 -16.49
CA PRO A 44 -9.32 6.82 -16.43
C PRO A 44 -9.13 5.78 -17.53
N ASP A 45 -8.68 6.17 -18.73
CA ASP A 45 -8.50 5.24 -19.87
C ASP A 45 -7.34 4.25 -19.66
N LYS A 46 -6.44 4.53 -18.71
CA LYS A 46 -5.33 3.64 -18.35
C LYS A 46 -5.72 2.62 -17.28
N ARG A 47 -6.91 2.76 -16.69
CA ARG A 47 -7.35 1.86 -15.63
C ARG A 47 -7.70 0.51 -16.23
N PRO A 48 -7.20 -0.58 -15.63
CA PRO A 48 -7.50 -1.93 -16.07
C PRO A 48 -8.97 -2.25 -15.83
N GLU A 49 -9.54 -3.08 -16.71
CA GLU A 49 -10.83 -3.71 -16.47
C GLU A 49 -10.72 -4.73 -15.31
N MET A 50 -11.86 -5.05 -14.69
CA MET A 50 -11.85 -5.86 -13.46
C MET A 50 -11.32 -7.29 -13.70
N ASP A 51 -11.56 -7.86 -14.87
CA ASP A 51 -11.00 -9.15 -15.30
C ASP A 51 -9.47 -9.12 -15.38
N GLU A 52 -8.90 -8.03 -15.92
CA GLU A 52 -7.45 -7.82 -15.93
C GLU A 52 -6.91 -7.65 -14.50
N VAL A 53 -7.64 -6.95 -13.63
CA VAL A 53 -7.26 -6.81 -12.21
C VAL A 53 -7.22 -8.17 -11.50
N VAL A 54 -8.22 -9.02 -11.69
CA VAL A 54 -8.23 -10.39 -11.12
C VAL A 54 -7.02 -11.17 -11.62
N THR A 55 -6.78 -11.16 -12.94
CA THR A 55 -5.64 -11.85 -13.55
C THR A 55 -4.30 -11.35 -12.98
N MET A 56 -4.16 -10.03 -12.83
CA MET A 56 -2.95 -9.44 -12.24
C MET A 56 -2.77 -9.84 -10.77
N LEU A 57 -3.84 -9.93 -9.99
CA LEU A 57 -3.80 -10.33 -8.57
C LEU A 57 -3.45 -11.81 -8.41
N GLU A 58 -4.02 -12.68 -9.24
CA GLU A 58 -3.72 -14.13 -9.25
C GLU A 58 -2.27 -14.43 -9.64
N ALA A 59 -1.67 -13.58 -10.48
CA ALA A 59 -0.28 -13.69 -10.88
C ALA A 59 0.72 -13.26 -9.78
N ILE A 60 0.25 -12.68 -8.65
CA ILE A 60 1.12 -12.26 -7.55
C ILE A 60 1.58 -13.49 -6.78
N ASP A 61 2.87 -13.81 -6.87
CA ASP A 61 3.49 -14.84 -6.04
C ASP A 61 3.59 -14.38 -4.57
N THR A 62 2.65 -14.86 -3.75
CA THR A 62 2.60 -14.58 -2.32
C THR A 62 3.63 -15.40 -1.52
N SER A 63 4.27 -16.41 -2.12
CA SER A 63 5.26 -17.26 -1.44
C SER A 63 6.57 -16.55 -1.10
N LYS A 64 6.88 -15.46 -1.84
CA LYS A 64 8.07 -14.61 -1.66
C LYS A 64 7.79 -13.39 -0.78
N GLY A 65 6.53 -13.15 -0.42
CA GLY A 65 6.13 -12.04 0.43
C GLY A 65 6.47 -12.33 1.88
N GLY A 66 7.50 -11.68 2.42
CA GLY A 66 7.66 -11.60 3.88
C GLY A 66 6.35 -11.08 4.46
N GLY A 67 5.71 -11.87 5.32
CA GLY A 67 4.32 -11.68 5.73
C GLY A 67 3.94 -10.24 6.11
N MET A 68 2.66 -9.91 5.98
CA MET A 68 2.14 -8.62 6.41
C MET A 68 2.42 -8.43 7.90
N ILE A 69 3.32 -7.52 8.25
CA ILE A 69 3.50 -7.12 9.64
C ILE A 69 2.24 -6.35 10.03
N PRO A 70 1.53 -6.74 11.10
CA PRO A 70 0.33 -6.02 11.53
C PRO A 70 0.66 -4.54 11.80
N VAL A 71 -0.25 -3.68 11.37
CA VAL A 71 -0.18 -2.20 11.43
C VAL A 71 0.03 -1.62 12.85
N ASP A 72 0.03 -2.45 13.89
CA ASP A 72 0.21 -2.05 15.29
C ASP A 72 1.67 -1.94 15.77
N GLN A 73 2.67 -1.96 14.87
CA GLN A 73 4.05 -1.61 15.26
C GLN A 73 4.37 -0.16 14.94
N ARG A 74 3.87 0.70 15.84
CA ARG A 74 4.29 2.09 16.02
C ARG A 74 5.82 2.19 15.98
N SER A 75 6.31 3.03 15.08
CA SER A 75 7.67 3.57 14.95
C SER A 75 8.60 3.31 16.15
N GLY A 76 9.68 2.58 15.88
CA GLY A 76 10.76 2.39 16.83
C GLY A 76 11.97 1.70 16.21
N CYS A 77 12.67 2.36 15.30
CA CYS A 77 14.08 2.03 15.08
C CYS A 77 14.83 2.18 16.42
N LEU A 78 15.55 1.12 16.79
CA LEU A 78 16.76 1.11 17.65
C LEU A 78 16.60 1.16 19.18
N TRP A 79 15.95 0.22 19.89
CA TRP A 79 16.27 0.06 21.35
C TRP A 79 16.26 -1.35 21.98
N PHE A 80 15.80 -2.44 21.35
CA PHE A 80 15.81 -3.77 22.01
C PHE A 80 16.66 -4.84 21.31
N LEU A 81 17.87 -4.46 20.91
CA LEU A 81 19.03 -5.36 20.88
C LEU A 81 19.42 -5.79 22.32
N GLY A 82 18.48 -6.33 23.12
CA GLY A 82 18.65 -6.34 24.58
C GLY A 82 17.95 -7.40 25.42
N GLN A 83 17.04 -8.24 24.91
CA GLN A 83 16.50 -9.36 25.71
C GLN A 83 17.09 -10.69 25.25
N ARG A 84 18.31 -10.84 25.77
CA ARG A 84 19.05 -12.06 26.12
C ARG A 84 18.23 -13.36 26.05
N ARG A 85 18.85 -14.31 25.34
CA ARG A 85 18.85 -15.77 25.55
C ARG A 85 18.30 -16.22 26.92
N GLY A 86 17.49 -17.29 26.90
CA GLY A 86 16.99 -18.03 28.08
C GLY A 86 18.09 -18.59 28.99
N PRO A 87 17.78 -19.46 29.97
CA PRO A 87 16.55 -20.22 30.20
C PRO A 87 15.50 -19.50 31.04
#